data_AF-A0A445CV10-F1
#
_entry.id   AF-A0A445CV10-F1
#
_cell.length_a   1.000
_cell.length_b   1.000
_cell.length_c   1.000
_cell.angle_alpha   90.00
_cell.angle_beta   90.00
_cell.angle_gamma   90.00
#
_symmetry.space_group_name_H-M   'P 1'
#
loop_
_entity.id
_entity.type
_entity.pdbx_description
1 polymer ?
#
loop_
_entity_poly.entity_id
_entity_poly.type
_entity_poly.pdbx_seq_one_letter_code
_entity_poly.pdbx_strand_id
1 'polypeptide(L)'
;MATTTLLLPTPFKPQSPNSKLSVPRCYSHPRFTCSSVTAQSQSARERLLVLISDQDRGLRTQTDPARRAAIVEAIDAMAELGAGTVTTDDSLSGTWRLLWTTEKEQLFIIEKAPLFGTRAGDVLQVIDVQQKTLNNVITFPPDGVFFVRSGIEIASPQRVNFRFTSAVLRGKNWEIPLPPFGQGWFDTVYLDRDLRVAKDIRGDYLVVDRASYNWKE
;
A
#
# COMPACT_ATOMS: atom_id res chain seq x y z
N MET A 1 -8.17 7.03 -77.49
CA MET A 1 -9.25 6.73 -78.46
C MET A 1 -9.69 5.30 -78.14
N ALA A 2 -10.65 5.09 -77.23
CA ALA A 2 -12.10 4.98 -77.50
C ALA A 2 -12.40 3.73 -78.36
N THR A 3 -13.33 2.81 -78.08
CA THR A 3 -14.61 2.82 -77.33
C THR A 3 -15.12 1.33 -77.33
N THR A 4 -15.68 0.77 -76.24
CA THR A 4 -17.14 0.53 -76.00
C THR A 4 -17.76 -0.54 -76.94
N THR A 5 -18.57 -1.57 -76.57
CA THR A 5 -19.16 -2.08 -75.32
C THR A 5 -20.14 -3.26 -75.60
N LEU A 6 -20.42 -4.11 -74.60
CA LEU A 6 -21.65 -4.88 -74.26
C LEU A 6 -22.17 -6.07 -75.12
N LEU A 7 -22.43 -7.22 -74.44
CA LEU A 7 -23.76 -7.90 -74.29
C LEU A 7 -23.66 -9.23 -73.46
N LEU A 8 -24.73 -9.57 -72.71
CA LEU A 8 -25.04 -10.80 -71.90
C LEU A 8 -26.07 -11.70 -72.67
N PRO A 9 -26.60 -12.89 -72.22
CA PRO A 9 -26.40 -13.74 -71.01
C PRO A 9 -26.28 -15.30 -71.20
N THR A 10 -26.03 -16.02 -70.08
CA THR A 10 -26.21 -17.45 -69.59
C THR A 10 -26.83 -18.58 -70.46
N PRO A 11 -26.71 -19.92 -70.16
CA PRO A 11 -26.46 -20.60 -68.85
C PRO A 11 -25.52 -21.84 -68.90
N PHE A 12 -25.24 -22.49 -67.75
CA PHE A 12 -25.20 -23.97 -67.52
C PHE A 12 -24.43 -24.34 -66.21
N LYS A 13 -25.08 -25.14 -65.33
CA LYS A 13 -24.53 -26.00 -64.26
C LYS A 13 -24.51 -27.44 -64.81
N PRO A 14 -23.74 -28.46 -64.32
CA PRO A 14 -23.59 -28.78 -62.89
C PRO A 14 -22.24 -29.40 -62.41
N GLN A 15 -22.08 -29.35 -61.08
CA GLN A 15 -21.44 -30.29 -60.12
C GLN A 15 -20.14 -31.07 -60.45
N SER A 16 -19.14 -30.85 -59.58
CA SER A 16 -18.11 -31.83 -59.19
C SER A 16 -17.83 -31.75 -57.67
N PRO A 17 -17.43 -32.84 -56.99
CA PRO A 17 -17.45 -32.95 -55.53
C PRO A 17 -16.06 -32.82 -54.86
N ASN A 18 -16.11 -32.74 -53.52
CA ASN A 18 -15.04 -32.99 -52.54
C ASN A 18 -14.00 -31.90 -52.28
N SER A 19 -14.27 -31.09 -51.25
CA SER A 19 -13.23 -30.56 -50.36
C SER A 19 -13.60 -30.79 -48.89
N LYS A 20 -12.75 -31.61 -48.28
CA LYS A 20 -12.57 -32.01 -46.88
C LYS A 20 -13.17 -31.09 -45.82
N LEU A 21 -13.93 -31.71 -44.91
CA LEU A 21 -14.37 -31.16 -43.62
C LEU A 21 -13.20 -30.54 -42.85
N SER A 22 -13.32 -29.25 -42.56
CA SER A 22 -12.52 -28.53 -41.59
C SER A 22 -13.03 -28.86 -40.18
N VAL A 23 -12.12 -29.38 -39.35
CA VAL A 23 -12.32 -29.56 -37.90
C VAL A 23 -12.42 -28.18 -37.24
N PRO A 24 -13.39 -27.89 -36.37
CA PRO A 24 -13.40 -26.64 -35.63
C PRO A 24 -12.26 -26.65 -34.61
N ARG A 25 -11.30 -25.75 -34.82
CA ARG A 25 -10.23 -25.46 -33.86
C ARG A 25 -10.88 -24.77 -32.66
N CYS A 26 -11.15 -25.52 -31.60
CA CYS A 26 -11.53 -24.96 -30.31
C CYS A 26 -10.35 -24.10 -29.82
N TYR A 27 -10.49 -22.78 -29.91
CA TYR A 27 -9.63 -21.87 -29.19
C TYR A 27 -9.99 -21.95 -27.71
N SER A 28 -9.27 -22.80 -26.99
CA SER A 28 -9.25 -22.78 -25.54
C SER A 28 -8.57 -21.48 -25.11
N HIS A 29 -9.37 -20.47 -24.76
CA HIS A 29 -8.86 -19.35 -23.98
C HIS A 29 -8.37 -19.88 -22.63
N PRO A 30 -7.12 -19.60 -22.21
CA PRO A 30 -6.69 -19.93 -20.86
C PRO A 30 -7.54 -19.10 -19.90
N ARG A 31 -8.38 -19.77 -19.11
CA ARG A 31 -8.99 -19.16 -17.93
C ARG A 31 -7.85 -18.92 -16.94
N PHE A 32 -7.38 -17.68 -16.88
CA PHE A 32 -6.42 -17.29 -15.87
C PHE A 32 -7.05 -17.38 -14.48
N THR A 33 -6.26 -17.98 -13.61
CA THR A 33 -6.52 -18.42 -12.24
C THR A 33 -6.66 -17.23 -11.29
N CYS A 34 -7.73 -16.43 -11.39
CA CYS A 34 -7.95 -15.31 -10.46
C CYS A 34 -8.17 -15.79 -9.01
N SER A 35 -8.72 -17.00 -8.83
CA SER A 35 -8.95 -17.61 -7.52
C SER A 35 -7.68 -18.00 -6.77
N SER A 36 -6.56 -18.28 -7.45
CA SER A 36 -5.32 -18.68 -6.77
C SER A 36 -4.50 -17.49 -6.27
N VAL A 37 -4.45 -16.40 -7.04
CA VAL A 37 -3.72 -15.18 -6.67
C VAL A 37 -4.38 -14.51 -5.46
N THR A 38 -5.71 -14.41 -5.46
CA THR A 38 -6.47 -13.87 -4.32
C THR A 38 -6.29 -14.70 -3.05
N ALA A 39 -6.30 -16.04 -3.16
CA ALA A 39 -6.03 -16.93 -2.04
C ALA A 39 -4.58 -16.82 -1.52
N GLN A 40 -3.60 -16.70 -2.43
CA GLN A 40 -2.20 -16.50 -2.06
C GLN A 40 -1.99 -15.17 -1.32
N SER A 41 -2.61 -14.09 -1.80
CA SER A 41 -2.57 -12.79 -1.12
C SER A 41 -3.19 -12.84 0.26
N GLN A 42 -4.33 -13.52 0.42
CA GLN A 42 -4.96 -13.72 1.73
C GLN A 42 -4.05 -14.52 2.68
N SER A 43 -3.42 -15.59 2.19
CA SER A 43 -2.48 -16.38 2.98
C SER A 43 -1.24 -15.60 3.42
N ALA A 44 -0.65 -14.79 2.54
CA ALA A 44 0.53 -13.98 2.86
C ALA A 44 0.18 -12.89 3.88
N ARG A 45 -0.97 -12.23 3.69
CA ARG A 45 -1.53 -11.23 4.59
C ARG A 45 -1.76 -11.80 5.99
N GLU A 46 -2.45 -12.95 6.07
CA GLU A 46 -2.73 -13.61 7.34
C GLU A 46 -1.45 -14.01 8.07
N ARG A 47 -0.46 -14.59 7.36
CA ARG A 47 0.85 -14.92 7.93
C ARG A 47 1.54 -13.69 8.52
N LEU A 48 1.58 -12.57 7.79
CA LEU A 48 2.18 -11.33 8.28
C LEU A 48 1.47 -10.83 9.55
N LEU A 49 0.14 -10.79 9.54
CA LEU A 49 -0.67 -10.34 10.67
C LEU A 49 -0.44 -11.21 11.92
N VAL A 50 -0.38 -12.53 11.76
CA VAL A 50 -0.05 -13.46 12.85
C VAL A 50 1.32 -13.15 13.43
N LEU A 51 2.34 -12.98 12.57
CA LEU A 51 3.73 -12.75 13.00
C LEU A 51 3.91 -11.43 13.77
N ILE A 52 3.11 -10.40 13.49
CA ILE A 52 3.23 -9.09 14.14
C ILE A 52 2.28 -8.89 15.33
N SER A 53 1.29 -9.76 15.51
CA SER A 53 0.18 -9.58 16.45
C SER A 53 0.61 -9.40 17.91
N ASP A 54 1.71 -10.03 18.32
CA ASP A 54 2.22 -10.05 19.69
C ASP A 54 3.52 -9.26 19.85
N GLN A 55 3.88 -8.43 18.86
CA GLN A 55 5.18 -7.76 18.78
C GLN A 55 5.22 -6.36 19.43
N ASP A 56 4.10 -5.92 20.01
CA ASP A 56 3.97 -4.60 20.67
C ASP A 56 4.44 -3.46 19.76
N ARG A 57 3.78 -3.33 18.61
CA ARG A 57 4.11 -2.36 17.53
C ARG A 57 5.51 -2.47 16.95
N GLY A 58 6.26 -3.52 17.29
CA GLY A 58 7.62 -3.78 16.84
C GLY A 58 8.69 -3.63 17.92
N LEU A 59 8.32 -3.25 19.15
CA LEU A 59 9.25 -3.15 20.28
C LEU A 59 9.93 -4.49 20.59
N ARG A 60 9.15 -5.57 20.67
CA ARG A 60 9.67 -6.91 20.98
C ARG A 60 10.54 -7.45 19.85
N THR A 61 10.26 -7.08 18.61
CA THR A 61 11.02 -7.53 17.45
C THR A 61 12.45 -6.96 17.42
N GLN A 62 12.72 -5.82 18.07
CA GLN A 62 14.04 -5.20 18.02
C GLN A 62 15.14 -6.07 18.64
N THR A 63 14.80 -6.93 19.60
CA THR A 63 15.72 -7.83 20.29
C THR A 63 15.63 -9.28 19.83
N ASP A 64 14.82 -9.58 18.80
CA ASP A 64 14.62 -10.92 18.26
C ASP A 64 14.94 -10.95 16.74
N PRO A 65 16.22 -11.20 16.37
CA PRO A 65 16.64 -11.23 14.97
C PRO A 65 15.93 -12.30 14.13
N ALA A 66 15.60 -13.45 14.72
CA ALA A 66 14.93 -14.54 14.02
C ALA A 66 13.48 -14.16 13.69
N ARG A 67 12.76 -13.58 14.65
CA ARG A 67 11.42 -13.02 14.43
C ARG A 67 11.44 -11.90 13.40
N ARG A 68 12.42 -10.99 13.50
CA ARG A 68 12.59 -9.90 12.54
C ARG A 68 12.77 -10.44 11.12
N ALA A 69 13.62 -11.45 10.94
CA ALA A 69 13.83 -12.08 9.64
C ALA A 69 12.54 -12.71 9.10
N ALA A 70 11.76 -13.42 9.93
CA ALA A 70 10.49 -14.02 9.53
C ALA A 70 9.42 -12.97 9.14
N ILE A 71 9.36 -11.83 9.84
CA ILE A 71 8.45 -10.73 9.49
C ILE A 71 8.88 -10.08 8.17
N VAL A 72 10.18 -9.84 7.98
CA VAL A 72 10.72 -9.25 6.74
C VAL A 72 10.46 -10.19 5.56
N GLU A 73 10.67 -11.50 5.70
CA GLU A 73 10.32 -12.50 4.68
C GLU A 73 8.83 -12.42 4.31
N ALA A 74 7.94 -12.28 5.29
CA ALA A 74 6.51 -12.13 5.04
C ALA A 74 6.17 -10.79 4.35
N ILE A 75 6.88 -9.70 4.69
CA ILE A 75 6.75 -8.40 4.01
C ILE A 75 7.23 -8.49 2.56
N ASP A 76 8.35 -9.16 2.30
CA ASP A 76 8.89 -9.34 0.96
C ASP A 76 7.89 -10.14 0.09
N ALA A 77 7.27 -11.18 0.65
CA ALA A 77 6.19 -11.91 -0.04
C ALA A 77 4.97 -11.03 -0.36
N MET A 78 4.61 -10.09 0.53
CA MET A 78 3.56 -9.09 0.25
C MET A 78 3.98 -8.08 -0.81
N ALA A 79 5.24 -7.66 -0.82
CA ALA A 79 5.80 -6.76 -1.83
C ALA A 79 5.78 -7.38 -3.23
N GLU A 80 6.11 -8.67 -3.36
CA GLU A 80 6.01 -9.40 -4.64
C GLU A 80 4.57 -9.41 -5.18
N LEU A 81 3.58 -9.55 -4.29
CA LEU A 81 2.16 -9.50 -4.68
C LEU A 81 1.71 -8.10 -5.09
N GLY A 82 2.29 -7.06 -4.50
CA GLY A 82 2.01 -5.66 -4.83
C GLY A 82 2.87 -5.11 -5.98
N ALA A 83 3.82 -5.87 -6.48
CA ALA A 83 4.74 -5.43 -7.53
C ALA A 83 3.99 -4.98 -8.79
N GLY A 84 4.30 -3.77 -9.27
CA GLY A 84 3.70 -3.21 -10.48
C GLY A 84 2.27 -2.68 -10.30
N THR A 85 1.73 -2.69 -9.07
CA THR A 85 0.46 -2.03 -8.76
C THR A 85 0.65 -0.52 -8.53
N VAL A 86 -0.43 0.24 -8.68
CA VAL A 86 -0.47 1.65 -8.28
C VAL A 86 -1.00 1.72 -6.85
N THR A 87 -0.22 2.29 -5.95
CA THR A 87 -0.56 2.45 -4.53
C THR A 87 -0.50 3.92 -4.09
N THR A 88 -0.44 4.83 -5.06
CA THR A 88 -0.34 6.28 -4.88
C THR A 88 -1.56 7.04 -5.38
N ASP A 89 -2.61 6.32 -5.79
CA ASP A 89 -3.90 6.89 -6.13
C ASP A 89 -4.75 7.21 -4.89
N ASP A 90 -6.01 7.58 -5.09
CA ASP A 90 -6.92 7.97 -4.01
C ASP A 90 -7.13 6.87 -2.95
N SER A 91 -6.84 5.60 -3.25
CA SER A 91 -6.94 4.50 -2.28
C SER A 91 -5.92 4.62 -1.14
N LEU A 92 -4.82 5.35 -1.35
CA LEU A 92 -3.83 5.65 -0.31
C LEU A 92 -4.36 6.64 0.73
N SER A 93 -5.32 7.49 0.36
CA SER A 93 -5.91 8.48 1.28
C SER A 93 -6.65 7.79 2.42
N GLY A 94 -6.46 8.27 3.65
CA GLY A 94 -7.10 7.73 4.85
C GLY A 94 -6.30 7.91 6.12
N THR A 95 -6.88 7.45 7.23
CA THR A 95 -6.19 7.34 8.52
C THR A 95 -5.64 5.93 8.67
N TRP A 96 -4.32 5.80 8.64
CA TRP A 96 -3.62 4.54 8.82
C TRP A 96 -3.07 4.42 10.23
N ARG A 97 -3.37 3.33 10.94
CA ARG A 97 -2.92 3.09 12.31
C ARG A 97 -1.84 2.02 12.34
N LEU A 98 -0.80 2.27 13.12
CA LEU A 98 0.36 1.40 13.27
C LEU A 98 -0.01 0.05 13.88
N LEU A 99 0.30 -1.02 13.15
CA LEU A 99 0.34 -2.39 13.68
C LEU A 99 1.76 -2.78 14.05
N TRP A 100 2.74 -2.45 13.20
CA TRP A 100 4.15 -2.81 13.41
C TRP A 100 5.10 -1.93 12.60
N THR A 101 6.27 -1.61 13.16
CA THR A 101 7.35 -0.91 12.44
C THR A 101 8.74 -1.31 12.94
N THR A 102 9.77 -1.06 12.13
CA THR A 102 11.17 -1.08 12.57
C THR A 102 11.73 0.31 12.90
N GLU A 103 10.94 1.37 12.70
CA GLU A 103 11.41 2.74 12.79
C GLU A 103 11.74 3.13 14.23
N LYS A 104 13.03 3.36 14.49
CA LYS A 104 13.56 3.50 15.85
C LYS A 104 13.04 4.73 16.59
N GLU A 105 12.77 5.84 15.91
CA GLU A 105 12.39 7.10 16.56
C GLU A 105 10.94 7.00 17.06
N GLN A 106 10.03 6.47 16.24
CA GLN A 106 8.67 6.11 16.64
C GLN A 106 8.67 5.10 17.79
N LEU A 107 9.43 4.02 17.68
CA LEU A 107 9.52 3.02 18.74
C LEU A 107 10.06 3.61 20.04
N PHE A 108 11.05 4.50 19.98
CA PHE A 108 11.57 5.20 21.15
C PHE A 108 10.47 6.04 21.84
N ILE A 109 9.66 6.78 21.08
CA ILE A 109 8.55 7.56 21.66
C ILE A 109 7.54 6.62 22.34
N ILE A 110 7.20 5.50 21.69
CA ILE A 110 6.26 4.50 22.23
C ILE A 110 6.80 3.90 23.54
N GLU A 111 8.07 3.49 23.55
CA GLU A 111 8.73 2.85 24.68
C GLU A 111 8.87 3.81 25.87
N LYS A 112 9.20 5.08 25.61
CA LYS A 112 9.52 6.06 26.66
C LYS A 112 8.32 6.85 27.16
N ALA A 113 7.16 6.81 26.50
CA ALA A 113 5.95 7.50 26.94
C ALA A 113 5.60 7.28 28.45
N PRO A 114 5.73 6.06 29.02
CA PRO A 114 5.53 5.84 30.47
C PRO A 114 6.44 6.64 31.39
N LEU A 115 7.66 6.97 30.95
CA LEU A 115 8.59 7.79 31.74
C LEU A 115 8.12 9.24 31.90
N PHE A 116 7.17 9.67 31.07
CA PHE A 116 6.56 10.99 31.11
C PHE A 116 5.15 10.96 31.73
N GLY A 117 4.79 9.88 32.44
CA GLY A 117 3.50 9.74 33.11
C GLY A 117 2.31 9.56 32.16
N THR A 118 2.55 9.17 30.91
CA THR A 118 1.52 8.87 29.90
C THR A 118 1.80 7.53 29.22
N ARG A 119 1.05 7.20 28.17
CA ARG A 119 1.31 6.05 27.31
C ARG A 119 1.09 6.46 25.86
N ALA A 120 1.78 5.83 24.93
CA ALA A 120 1.45 6.00 23.52
C ALA A 120 0.12 5.30 23.23
N GLY A 121 -0.90 6.09 22.88
CA GLY A 121 -2.19 5.67 22.36
C GLY A 121 -2.07 5.22 20.91
N ASP A 122 -2.97 5.67 20.04
CA ASP A 122 -2.86 5.42 18.61
C ASP A 122 -1.64 6.15 18.01
N VAL A 123 -0.94 5.43 17.12
CA VAL A 123 0.12 5.96 16.26
C VAL A 123 -0.42 5.89 14.83
N LEU A 124 -0.57 7.05 14.19
CA LEU A 124 -1.31 7.21 12.95
C LEU A 124 -0.45 7.89 11.89
N GLN A 125 -0.73 7.55 10.63
CA GLN A 125 -0.32 8.31 9.47
C GLN A 125 -1.59 8.65 8.68
N VAL A 126 -1.96 9.93 8.67
CA VAL A 126 -3.12 10.44 7.96
C VAL A 126 -2.65 10.99 6.63
N ILE A 127 -3.11 10.41 5.52
CA ILE A 127 -2.73 10.80 4.17
C ILE A 127 -3.94 11.33 3.43
N ASP A 128 -3.76 12.45 2.73
CA ASP A 128 -4.70 12.94 1.74
C ASP A 128 -3.92 13.24 0.44
N VAL A 129 -4.09 12.36 -0.55
CA VAL A 129 -3.40 12.45 -1.84
C VAL A 129 -3.82 13.69 -2.61
N GLN A 130 -5.11 14.03 -2.58
CA GLN A 130 -5.65 15.16 -3.34
C GLN A 130 -5.18 16.49 -2.75
N GLN A 131 -5.18 16.61 -1.42
CA GLN A 131 -4.67 17.79 -0.71
C GLN A 131 -3.14 17.81 -0.59
N LYS A 132 -2.46 16.75 -1.03
CA LYS A 132 -1.00 16.59 -0.94
C LYS A 132 -0.47 16.73 0.50
N THR A 133 -1.18 16.12 1.45
CA THR A 133 -0.78 16.15 2.87
C THR A 133 -0.51 14.77 3.43
N LEU A 134 0.44 14.71 4.37
CA LEU A 134 0.69 13.56 5.22
C LEU A 134 0.97 14.06 6.64
N ASN A 135 0.22 13.54 7.60
CA ASN A 135 0.42 13.86 9.00
C ASN A 135 0.75 12.60 9.80
N ASN A 136 1.89 12.61 10.49
CA ASN A 136 2.24 11.57 11.46
C ASN A 136 1.73 12.02 12.84
N VAL A 137 1.06 11.12 13.55
CA VAL A 137 0.38 11.40 14.81
C VAL A 137 0.74 10.33 15.83
N ILE A 138 1.13 10.72 17.04
CA ILE A 138 1.19 9.83 18.20
C ILE A 138 0.33 10.46 19.28
N THR A 139 -0.73 9.78 19.68
CA THR A 139 -1.61 10.27 20.75
C THR A 139 -1.09 9.84 22.12
N PHE A 140 -1.33 10.66 23.15
CA PHE A 140 -0.93 10.42 24.53
C PHE A 140 -2.14 10.62 25.46
N PRO A 141 -2.88 9.55 25.81
CA PRO A 141 -4.04 9.67 26.69
C PRO A 141 -3.66 10.15 28.10
N PRO A 142 -4.59 10.84 28.82
CA PRO A 142 -5.92 11.24 28.35
C PRO A 142 -5.89 12.45 27.41
N ASP A 143 -4.88 13.32 27.53
CA ASP A 143 -4.76 14.57 26.80
C ASP A 143 -3.32 14.70 26.26
N GLY A 144 -3.15 14.61 24.95
CA GLY A 144 -1.87 14.92 24.33
C GLY A 144 -1.67 14.30 22.94
N VAL A 145 -0.82 14.95 22.14
CA VAL A 145 -0.48 14.50 20.80
C VAL A 145 0.90 15.01 20.39
N PHE A 146 1.72 14.15 19.82
CA PHE A 146 2.85 14.54 18.97
C PHE A 146 2.39 14.46 17.52
N PHE A 147 2.48 15.59 16.83
CA PHE A 147 1.90 15.79 15.52
C PHE A 147 2.92 16.39 14.57
N VAL A 148 3.18 15.72 13.44
CA VAL A 148 4.12 16.17 12.41
C VAL A 148 3.36 16.32 11.11
N ARG A 149 3.28 17.55 10.59
CA ARG A 149 2.68 17.84 9.28
C ARG A 149 3.72 17.75 8.19
N SER A 150 3.28 17.25 7.04
CA SER A 150 4.13 17.11 5.85
C SER A 150 3.34 17.45 4.59
N GLY A 151 4.02 18.04 3.62
CA GLY A 151 3.56 18.01 2.23
C GLY A 151 4.05 16.74 1.55
N ILE A 152 3.28 16.22 0.60
CA ILE A 152 3.66 15.06 -0.21
C ILE A 152 3.66 15.33 -1.71
N GLU A 153 4.45 14.53 -2.44
CA GLU A 153 4.50 14.53 -3.90
C GLU A 153 4.57 13.08 -4.40
N ILE A 154 3.74 12.75 -5.39
CA ILE A 154 3.76 11.43 -6.01
C ILE A 154 4.95 11.36 -6.97
N ALA A 155 5.91 10.49 -6.65
CA ALA A 155 7.14 10.35 -7.43
C ALA A 155 7.07 9.17 -8.42
N SER A 156 6.27 8.14 -8.10
CA SER A 156 6.07 6.97 -8.96
C SER A 156 4.75 6.25 -8.60
N PRO A 157 4.37 5.16 -9.31
CA PRO A 157 3.20 4.35 -8.97
C PRO A 157 3.15 3.85 -7.52
N GLN A 158 4.30 3.67 -6.87
CA GLN A 158 4.37 3.20 -5.48
C GLN A 158 5.10 4.16 -4.53
N ARG A 159 5.80 5.17 -5.05
CA ARG A 159 6.63 6.10 -4.26
C ARG A 159 5.95 7.43 -4.00
N VAL A 160 6.01 7.84 -2.73
CA VAL A 160 5.61 9.18 -2.28
C VAL A 160 6.80 9.85 -1.62
N ASN A 161 7.17 11.03 -2.10
CA ASN A 161 8.09 11.92 -1.41
C ASN A 161 7.33 12.72 -0.35
N PHE A 162 7.95 12.99 0.79
CA PHE A 162 7.39 13.87 1.81
C PHE A 162 8.43 14.86 2.31
N ARG A 163 7.95 16.01 2.80
CA ARG A 163 8.76 17.01 3.49
C ARG A 163 8.01 17.53 4.70
N PHE A 164 8.65 17.49 5.87
CA PHE A 164 8.05 18.02 7.09
C PHE A 164 7.95 19.53 7.04
N THR A 165 6.80 20.06 7.47
CA THR A 165 6.49 21.49 7.46
C THR A 165 6.29 22.04 8.88
N SER A 166 5.85 21.20 9.82
CA SER A 166 5.77 21.55 11.24
C SER A 166 5.77 20.29 12.10
N ALA A 167 6.30 20.41 13.31
CA ALA A 167 6.16 19.40 14.35
C ALA A 167 5.67 20.10 15.63
N VAL A 168 4.74 19.48 16.33
CA VAL A 168 4.14 20.03 17.54
C VAL A 168 3.95 18.92 18.55
N LEU A 169 4.34 19.20 19.80
CA LEU A 169 3.91 18.40 20.94
C LEU A 169 2.87 19.22 21.73
N ARG A 170 1.67 18.69 21.86
CA ARG A 170 0.54 19.33 22.53
C ARG A 170 0.12 18.48 23.72
N GLY A 171 -0.13 19.12 24.86
CA GLY A 171 -0.81 18.54 26.02
C GLY A 171 -2.13 19.26 26.29
N LYS A 172 -2.75 19.02 27.45
CA LYS A 172 -4.08 19.57 27.79
C LYS A 172 -4.23 21.08 27.61
N ASN A 173 -3.24 21.85 28.10
CA ASN A 173 -3.28 23.32 28.15
C ASN A 173 -1.97 23.96 27.66
N TRP A 174 -1.17 23.22 26.88
CA TRP A 174 0.12 23.70 26.40
C TRP A 174 0.43 23.12 25.03
N GLU A 175 1.19 23.87 24.24
CA GLU A 175 1.68 23.47 22.95
C GLU A 175 3.13 23.91 22.81
N ILE A 176 4.00 22.99 22.43
CA ILE A 176 5.41 23.25 22.19
C ILE A 176 5.67 22.96 20.70
N PRO A 177 5.95 23.98 19.88
CA PRO A 177 6.44 23.75 18.54
C PRO A 177 7.83 23.12 18.62
N LEU A 178 8.04 22.07 17.84
CA LEU A 178 9.32 21.42 17.66
C LEU A 178 9.80 21.81 16.26
N PRO A 179 11.10 22.11 16.08
CA PRO A 179 11.54 22.50 14.76
C PRO A 179 11.34 21.32 13.79
N PRO A 180 10.76 21.57 12.59
CA PRO A 180 10.51 20.51 11.64
C PRO A 180 11.84 20.12 10.99
N PHE A 181 12.15 18.82 11.01
CA PHE A 181 13.38 18.32 10.38
C PHE A 181 13.10 17.07 9.59
N GLY A 182 13.44 17.11 8.31
CA GLY A 182 13.47 15.92 7.49
C GLY A 182 12.59 16.00 6.27
N GLN A 183 13.04 15.26 5.29
CA GLN A 183 12.33 14.92 4.08
C GLN A 183 12.78 13.51 3.72
N GLY A 184 11.97 12.83 2.93
CA GLY A 184 12.29 11.48 2.53
C GLY A 184 11.25 10.97 1.55
N TRP A 185 11.23 9.67 1.41
CA TRP A 185 10.23 8.97 0.63
C TRP A 185 9.84 7.67 1.32
N PHE A 186 8.66 7.18 0.98
CA PHE A 186 8.27 5.81 1.25
C PHE A 186 7.70 5.19 -0.01
N ASP A 187 7.97 3.89 -0.17
CA ASP A 187 7.31 3.04 -1.14
C ASP A 187 6.20 2.27 -0.43
N THR A 188 4.96 2.42 -0.88
CA THR A 188 3.87 1.54 -0.45
C THR A 188 3.93 0.27 -1.29
N VAL A 189 4.62 -0.75 -0.77
CA VAL A 189 4.90 -1.99 -1.50
C VAL A 189 3.67 -2.89 -1.63
N TYR A 190 2.69 -2.72 -0.75
CA TYR A 190 1.39 -3.40 -0.82
C TYR A 190 0.29 -2.51 -0.23
N LEU A 191 -0.85 -2.47 -0.89
CA LEU A 191 -2.03 -1.75 -0.45
C LEU A 191 -3.29 -2.55 -0.77
N ASP A 192 -4.11 -2.79 0.25
CA ASP A 192 -5.48 -3.25 0.10
C ASP A 192 -6.45 -2.28 0.81
N ARG A 193 -7.73 -2.65 0.91
CA ARG A 193 -8.75 -1.81 1.55
C ARG A 193 -8.42 -1.49 3.00
N ASP A 194 -7.87 -2.44 3.75
CA ASP A 194 -7.76 -2.40 5.20
C ASP A 194 -6.29 -2.48 5.69
N LEU A 195 -5.33 -2.85 4.84
CA LEU A 195 -3.91 -3.01 5.18
C LEU A 195 -3.01 -2.26 4.19
N ARG A 196 -1.97 -1.62 4.73
CA ARG A 196 -0.89 -1.02 3.94
C ARG A 196 0.46 -1.45 4.50
N VAL A 197 1.36 -1.82 3.60
CA VAL A 197 2.76 -2.16 3.91
C VAL A 197 3.65 -1.20 3.13
N ALA A 198 4.60 -0.58 3.83
CA ALA A 198 5.50 0.40 3.25
C ALA A 198 6.94 0.21 3.71
N LYS A 199 7.87 0.73 2.90
CA LYS A 199 9.30 0.81 3.19
C LYS A 199 9.77 2.24 2.98
N ASP A 200 10.50 2.80 3.93
CA ASP A 200 10.99 4.17 3.84
C ASP A 200 12.42 4.27 3.24
N ILE A 201 12.88 5.51 3.05
CA ILE A 201 14.23 5.84 2.58
C ILE A 201 15.37 5.25 3.42
N ARG A 202 15.13 4.94 4.70
CA ARG A 202 16.12 4.35 5.62
C ARG A 202 16.09 2.83 5.58
N GLY A 203 15.18 2.25 4.80
CA GLY A 203 14.93 0.82 4.75
C GLY A 203 14.10 0.31 5.93
N ASP A 204 13.47 1.20 6.69
CA ASP A 204 12.54 0.82 7.75
C ASP A 204 11.20 0.42 7.16
N TYR A 205 10.56 -0.55 7.81
CA TYR A 205 9.29 -1.10 7.41
C TYR A 205 8.15 -0.54 8.25
N LEU A 206 6.98 -0.39 7.63
CA LEU A 206 5.76 0.06 8.26
C LEU A 206 4.60 -0.84 7.83
N VAL A 207 3.90 -1.43 8.79
CA VAL A 207 2.66 -2.19 8.57
C VAL A 207 1.55 -1.48 9.36
N VAL A 208 0.51 -1.07 8.65
CA VAL A 208 -0.59 -0.26 9.20
C VAL A 208 -1.93 -0.77 8.72
N ASP A 209 -2.94 -0.71 9.58
CA ASP A 209 -4.33 -0.94 9.20
C ASP A 209 -5.08 0.37 8.96
N ARG A 210 -6.18 0.30 8.21
CA ARG A 210 -7.07 1.45 8.05
C ARG A 210 -7.90 1.61 9.31
N ALA A 211 -7.78 2.75 9.98
CA ALA A 211 -8.57 3.05 11.15
C ALA A 211 -10.07 3.13 10.80
N SER A 212 -10.93 2.71 11.73
CA SER A 212 -12.39 2.79 11.58
C SER A 212 -12.95 4.21 11.69
N TYR A 213 -12.08 5.21 11.88
CA TYR A 213 -12.42 6.61 12.05
C TYR A 213 -11.44 7.47 11.25
N ASN A 214 -11.87 8.68 10.89
CA ASN A 214 -10.99 9.67 10.27
C ASN A 214 -10.43 10.56 11.36
N TRP A 215 -9.13 10.46 11.60
CA TRP A 215 -8.46 11.36 12.53
C TRP A 215 -8.45 12.77 11.94
N LYS A 216 -8.76 13.74 12.80
CA LYS A 216 -8.67 15.17 12.51
C LYS A 216 -7.90 15.81 13.65
N GLU A 217 -7.15 16.84 13.30
CA GLU A 217 -6.44 17.65 14.30
C GLU A 217 -7.41 18.40 15.22
#